data_AF-A0A521VAB4-F1
#
_entry.id   AF-A0A521VAB4-F1
#
_cell.length_a   1.000
_cell.length_b   1.000
_cell.length_c   1.000
_cell.angle_alpha   90.00
_cell.angle_beta   90.00
_cell.angle_gamma   90.00
#
_symmetry.space_group_name_H-M   'P 1'
#
loop_
_entity.id
_entity.type
_entity.pdbx_description
1 polymer ?
#
loop_
_entity_poly.entity_id
_entity_poly.type
_entity_poly.pdbx_seq_one_letter_code
_entity_poly.pdbx_strand_id
1 'polypeptide(L)' 'MKQKIGTVLDKNVLVRAKLHAAERGRALSEVIQDALERYLAQGSPEPTRREAAYQLFCNQPIRLAPRQFKALLEHDAWSA' A
#
# COMPACT_ATOMS: atom_id res chain seq x y z
N MET A 1 -1.83 -22.38 -4.19
CA MET A 1 -1.01 -23.14 -5.17
C MET A 1 -0.14 -22.15 -5.95
N LYS A 2 1.12 -22.47 -6.27
CA LYS A 2 2.03 -21.55 -6.99
C LYS A 2 2.13 -21.95 -8.47
N GLN A 3 2.06 -20.97 -9.37
CA GLN A 3 2.26 -21.16 -10.81
C GLN A 3 3.60 -20.54 -11.24
N LYS A 4 4.34 -21.22 -12.12
CA LYS A 4 5.60 -20.71 -12.67
C LYS A 4 5.29 -19.79 -13.84
N ILE A 5 5.87 -18.60 -13.82
CA ILE A 5 5.67 -17.57 -14.84
C ILE A 5 7.04 -17.20 -15.41
N GLY A 6 7.17 -17.16 -16.73
CA GLY A 6 8.33 -16.57 -17.40
C GLY A 6 8.10 -15.08 -17.58
N THR A 7 9.11 -14.25 -17.28
CA THR A 7 9.03 -12.80 -17.47
C THR A 7 10.38 -12.22 -17.87
N VAL A 8 10.35 -11.01 -18.43
CA VAL A 8 11.54 -10.24 -18.78
C VAL A 8 11.73 -9.16 -17.72
N LEU A 9 12.93 -9.10 -17.15
CA LEU A 9 13.31 -8.11 -16.13
C LEU A 9 14.61 -7.44 -16.56
N ASP A 10 14.70 -6.14 -16.29
CA ASP A 10 15.95 -5.42 -16.46
C ASP A 10 17.08 -6.07 -15.62
N LYS A 11 18.28 -6.14 -16.20
CA LYS A 11 19.42 -6.84 -15.59
C LYS A 11 19.80 -6.20 -14.26
N ASN A 12 19.75 -4.88 -14.13
CA ASN A 12 20.11 -4.18 -12.90
C ASN A 12 19.04 -4.40 -11.81
N VAL A 13 17.76 -4.49 -12.20
CA VAL A 13 16.68 -4.87 -11.27
C VAL A 13 16.89 -6.29 -10.76
N LEU A 14 17.23 -7.24 -11.63
CA LEU A 14 17.49 -8.63 -11.24
C LEU A 14 18.68 -8.75 -10.26
N VAL A 15 19.77 -8.02 -10.51
CA VAL A 15 20.94 -8.00 -9.62
C VAL A 15 20.58 -7.48 -8.24
N ARG A 16 19.87 -6.33 -8.17
CA ARG A 16 19.43 -5.76 -6.89
C ARG A 16 18.49 -6.68 -6.13
N ALA A 17 17.55 -7.32 -6.83
CA ALA A 17 16.63 -8.27 -6.21
C ALA A 17 17.35 -9.50 -5.64
N LYS A 18 18.36 -10.02 -6.35
CA LYS A 18 19.19 -11.14 -5.86
C LYS A 18 20.01 -10.76 -4.62
N LEU A 19 20.63 -9.59 -4.63
CA LEU A 19 21.38 -9.09 -3.47
C LEU A 19 20.47 -8.96 -2.25
N HIS A 20 19.30 -8.34 -2.44
CA HIS A 20 18.29 -8.16 -1.40
C HIS A 20 17.76 -9.50 -0.83
N ALA A 21 17.63 -10.51 -1.69
CA ALA A 21 17.23 -11.86 -1.30
C ALA A 21 18.34 -12.54 -0.47
N ALA A 22 19.60 -12.43 -0.91
CA ALA A 22 20.76 -13.00 -0.22
C ALA A 22 20.97 -12.39 1.17
N GLU A 23 20.88 -11.05 1.29
CA GLU A 23 20.99 -10.34 2.58
C GLU A 23 19.95 -10.79 3.61
N ARG A 24 18.76 -11.20 3.13
CA ARG A 24 17.65 -11.65 3.98
C ARG A 24 17.58 -13.16 4.14
N GLY A 25 18.48 -13.93 3.52
CA GLY A 25 18.43 -15.39 3.52
C GLY A 25 17.16 -15.95 2.87
N ARG A 26 16.57 -15.22 1.92
CA ARG A 26 15.30 -15.58 1.25
C ARG A 26 15.52 -15.98 -0.20
N ALA A 27 14.57 -16.75 -0.74
CA ALA A 27 14.56 -17.06 -2.16
C ALA A 27 14.12 -15.85 -3.00
N LEU A 28 14.71 -15.66 -4.18
CA LEU A 28 14.34 -14.60 -5.12
C LEU A 28 12.84 -14.65 -5.50
N SER A 29 12.27 -15.85 -5.61
CA SER A 29 10.85 -16.04 -5.91
C SER A 29 9.93 -15.43 -4.85
N GLU A 30 10.32 -15.48 -3.58
CA GLU A 30 9.56 -14.86 -2.50
C GLU A 30 9.66 -13.34 -2.54
N VAL A 31 10.85 -12.81 -2.82
CA VAL A 31 11.04 -11.35 -2.98
C VAL A 31 10.18 -10.80 -4.12
N ILE A 32 10.14 -11.51 -5.25
CA ILE A 32 9.30 -11.14 -6.39
C ILE A 32 7.81 -11.26 -6.04
N GLN A 33 7.41 -12.32 -5.34
CA GLN A 33 6.02 -12.52 -4.91
C GLN A 33 5.57 -11.39 -3.97
N ASP A 34 6.35 -11.08 -2.92
CA ASP A 34 6.03 -10.00 -1.98
C ASP A 34 5.92 -8.64 -2.68
N ALA A 35 6.80 -8.37 -3.65
CA ALA A 35 6.76 -7.12 -4.41
C ALA A 35 5.48 -7.02 -5.25
N LEU A 36 5.05 -8.11 -5.89
CA LEU A 36 3.81 -8.16 -6.65
C LEU A 36 2.58 -8.00 -5.74
N GLU A 37 2.55 -8.70 -4.60
CA GLU A 37 1.46 -8.58 -3.63
C GLU A 37 1.32 -7.14 -3.11
N ARG A 38 2.44 -6.49 -2.79
CA ARG A 38 2.45 -5.08 -2.37
C ARG A 38 1.98 -4.14 -3.47
N TYR A 39 2.44 -4.34 -4.71
CA TYR A 39 2.00 -3.54 -5.85
C TYR A 39 0.49 -3.66 -6.08
N LEU A 40 -0.04 -4.88 -6.02
CA LEU A 40 -1.47 -5.14 -6.15
C LEU A 40 -2.28 -4.56 -4.98
N ALA A 41 -1.73 -4.60 -3.76
CA ALA A 41 -2.36 -3.98 -2.58
C ALA A 41 -2.38 -2.45 -2.66
N GLN A 42 -1.34 -1.82 -3.22
CA GLN A 42 -1.27 -0.37 -3.44
C GLN A 42 -2.26 0.12 -4.52
N GLY A 43 -2.59 -0.74 -5.48
CA GLY A 43 -3.57 -0.45 -6.54
C GLY A 43 -5.04 -0.48 -6.11
N SER A 44 -5.34 -0.79 -4.84
CA SER A 44 -6.70 -0.76 -4.31
C SER A 44 -6.85 0.29 -3.19
N PRO A 45 -6.94 1.59 -3.52
CA PRO A 45 -7.83 2.46 -2.78
C PRO A 45 -9.24 2.01 -3.16
N GLU A 46 -9.72 0.98 -2.46
CA GLU A 46 -11.01 0.33 -2.65
C GLU A 46 -12.06 1.46 -2.90
N PRO A 47 -12.56 1.63 -4.14
CA PRO A 47 -13.36 2.79 -4.52
C PRO A 47 -14.60 2.89 -3.63
N THR A 48 -15.15 1.74 -3.26
CA THR A 48 -16.25 1.57 -2.32
C THR A 48 -15.91 2.10 -0.93
N ARG A 49 -14.67 1.97 -0.45
CA ARG A 49 -14.21 2.53 0.82
C ARG A 49 -14.05 4.05 0.77
N ARG A 50 -13.65 4.60 -0.38
CA ARG A 50 -13.61 6.06 -0.61
C ARG A 50 -15.01 6.65 -0.71
N GLU A 51 -15.90 5.99 -1.46
CA GLU A 51 -17.32 6.34 -1.57
C GLU A 51 -18.01 6.24 -0.20
N ALA A 52 -17.77 5.18 0.57
CA ALA A 52 -18.31 5.01 1.92
C ALA A 52 -17.79 6.06 2.90
N ALA A 53 -16.50 6.40 2.84
CA ALA A 53 -15.94 7.50 3.64
C ALA A 53 -16.54 8.86 3.26
N TYR A 54 -16.75 9.09 1.96
CA TYR A 54 -17.42 10.29 1.44
C TYR A 54 -18.88 10.38 1.89
N GLN A 55 -19.64 9.29 1.76
CA GLN A 55 -21.02 9.20 2.22
C GLN A 55 -21.14 9.36 3.74
N LEU A 56 -20.18 8.83 4.52
CA LEU A 56 -20.15 9.00 5.98
C LEU A 56 -19.83 10.46 6.37
N PHE A 57 -18.96 11.13 5.63
CA PHE A 57 -18.67 12.56 5.79
C PHE A 57 -19.87 13.45 5.42
N CYS A 58 -20.60 13.11 4.35
CA CYS A 58 -21.72 13.92 3.84
C CYS A 58 -23.05 13.67 4.57
N ASN A 59 -23.31 12.45 5.06
CA ASN A 59 -24.66 12.07 5.53
C ASN A 59 -24.83 12.06 7.05
N GLN A 60 -23.76 12.13 7.85
CA GLN A 60 -23.88 12.26 9.31
C GLN A 60 -23.40 13.65 9.76
N PRO A 61 -24.13 14.36 10.64
CA PRO A 61 -23.53 15.49 11.33
C PRO A 61 -22.38 14.94 12.17
N ILE A 62 -21.16 15.23 11.73
CA ILE A 62 -19.94 14.86 12.44
C ILE A 62 -19.99 15.56 13.81
N ARG A 63 -20.34 14.80 14.86
CA ARG A 63 -20.42 15.31 16.23
C ARG A 63 -19.02 15.36 16.84
N LEU A 64 -18.23 16.34 16.41
CA LEU A 64 -16.93 16.62 17.01
C LEU A 64 -17.09 17.73 18.04
N ALA A 65 -16.56 17.50 19.24
CA ALA A 65 -16.35 18.59 20.17
C ALA A 65 -15.30 19.56 19.57
N PRO A 66 -15.36 20.88 19.86
CA PRO A 66 -14.45 21.87 19.28
C PRO A 66 -12.95 21.52 19.40
N ARG A 67 -12.57 20.86 20.49
CA ARG A 67 -11.19 20.38 20.72
C ARG A 67 -10.78 19.25 19.77
N GLN A 68 -11.70 18.32 19.49
CA GLN A 68 -11.45 17.20 18.57
C GLN A 68 -11.37 17.69 17.12
N PHE A 69 -12.20 18.67 16.77
CA PHE A 69 -12.16 19.31 15.47
C PHE A 69 -10.83 20.05 15.24
N LYS A 70 -10.37 20.81 16.24
CA LYS A 70 -9.06 21.50 16.18
C LYS A 70 -7.89 20.52 16.03
N ALA A 71 -7.88 19.44 16.81
CA ALA A 71 -6.84 18.40 16.71
C ALA A 71 -6.81 17.73 15.33
N LEU A 72 -7.97 17.55 14.70
CA LEU A 72 -8.07 16.97 13.37
C LEU A 72 -7.55 17.91 12.26
N LEU A 73 -7.77 19.22 12.41
CA LEU A 73 -7.22 20.25 11.51
C LEU A 73 -5.70 20.46 11.70
N GLU A 74 -5.18 20.22 12.90
CA GLU A 74 -3.75 20.31 13.23
C GLU A 74 -2.96 19.07 12.82
N HIS A 75 -3.64 17.97 12.45
CA HIS A 75 -2.99 16.84 11.79
C HIS A 75 -2.76 17.16 10.32
N ASP A 76 -1.50 17.47 9.99
CA ASP A 76 -1.03 17.70 8.63
C ASP A 76 -1.38 16.50 7.74
N ALA A 77 -2.18 16.72 6.70
CA ALA A 77 -2.56 15.68 5.73
C ALA A 77 -1.38 15.22 4.84
N TRP A 78 -0.17 15.74 5.07
CA TRP A 78 1.00 15.59 4.21
C TRP A 78 2.23 14.98 4.89
N SER A 79 2.07 14.28 6.02
CA SER A 79 3.14 13.44 6.57
C SER A 79 3.08 12.00 6.01
N ALA A 80 3.35 11.84 4.72
CA ALA A 80 3.72 10.56 4.09
C ALA A 80 4.48 10.80 2.77
#